data_AF-A0A840RAU7-F1
#
_entry.id   AF-A0A840RAU7-F1
#
_cell.length_a   1.000
_cell.length_b   1.000
_cell.length_c   1.000
_cell.angle_alpha   90.00
_cell.angle_beta   90.00
_cell.angle_gamma   90.00
#
_symmetry.space_group_name_H-M   'P 1'
#
loop_
_entity.id
_entity.type
_entity.pdbx_description
1 polymer ?
#
loop_
_entity_poly.entity_id
_entity_poly.type
_entity_poly.pdbx_seq_one_letter_code
_entity_poly.pdbx_strand_id
1 'polypeptide(L)'
;MSSPRTVIRSIWSFGLLNAATTYTGSTTLAAGTFATGAAGIFSRDFAFTVQPAVILDRQGFDQTLTSLTNSGLVRTGGSAEALLTTTNYIGRGGTLAIDTYLAADNSPSDKVVINGGIATGTTTLTVRNAGGSGILTTADGIWVIQTKNGGTTATEAFMLGGEARGGALDYRLF
;
A
#
# COMPACT_ATOMS: atom_id res chain seq x y z
N MET A 1 -0.85 -28.80 -17.72
CA MET A 1 -0.65 -28.21 -16.37
C MET A 1 0.63 -27.40 -16.43
N SER A 2 0.59 -26.05 -16.36
CA SER A 2 1.81 -25.24 -16.35
C SER A 2 2.37 -25.18 -14.93
N SER A 3 3.65 -25.49 -14.75
CA SER A 3 4.32 -25.39 -13.45
C SER A 3 4.28 -23.95 -12.93
N PRO A 4 4.01 -23.73 -11.63
CA PRO A 4 4.18 -22.41 -11.02
C PRO A 4 5.66 -22.06 -11.10
N ARG A 5 5.99 -20.99 -11.81
CA ARG A 5 7.33 -20.42 -11.82
C ARG A 5 7.35 -19.28 -10.77
N THR A 6 8.49 -18.97 -10.17
CA THR A 6 8.68 -17.73 -9.38
C THR A 6 9.57 -16.78 -10.16
N VAL A 7 9.15 -15.52 -10.37
CA VAL A 7 10.02 -14.50 -11.00
C VAL A 7 10.68 -13.67 -9.91
N ILE A 8 12.01 -13.63 -9.94
CA ILE A 8 12.80 -12.61 -9.25
C ILE A 8 13.15 -11.55 -10.29
N ARG A 9 12.65 -10.32 -10.11
CA ARG A 9 13.10 -9.18 -10.93
C ARG A 9 14.23 -8.48 -10.17
N SER A 10 15.47 -8.68 -10.60
CA SER A 10 16.62 -7.87 -10.17
C SER A 10 16.89 -6.85 -11.27
N ILE A 11 16.61 -5.57 -11.01
CA ILE A 11 16.98 -4.49 -11.92
C ILE A 11 17.93 -3.58 -11.16
N TRP A 12 19.16 -3.40 -11.67
CA TRP A 12 20.20 -2.59 -11.04
C TRP A 12 19.98 -1.07 -11.17
N SER A 13 18.84 -0.65 -11.71
CA SER A 13 18.35 0.72 -11.67
C SER A 13 16.84 0.74 -11.89
N PHE A 14 16.21 1.87 -11.59
CA PHE A 14 14.77 2.16 -11.73
C PHE A 14 14.08 1.39 -12.86
N GLY A 15 13.04 0.61 -12.53
CA GLY A 15 12.24 -0.14 -13.48
C GLY A 15 10.79 0.33 -13.52
N LEU A 16 10.30 0.67 -14.70
CA LEU A 16 8.89 1.00 -14.93
C LEU A 16 8.12 -0.26 -15.36
N LEU A 17 7.04 -0.57 -14.66
CA LEU A 17 6.14 -1.69 -14.95
C LEU A 17 4.93 -1.17 -15.73
N ASN A 18 4.90 -1.42 -17.05
CA ASN A 18 3.92 -0.85 -17.99
C ASN A 18 2.91 -1.84 -18.59
N ALA A 19 2.99 -3.11 -18.22
CA ALA A 19 2.06 -4.13 -18.71
C ALA A 19 1.65 -5.07 -17.57
N ALA A 20 0.37 -5.45 -17.56
CA ALA A 20 -0.14 -6.45 -16.65
C ALA A 20 0.64 -7.76 -16.81
N THR A 21 1.17 -8.30 -15.72
CA THR A 21 1.92 -9.57 -15.78
C THR A 21 0.94 -10.74 -15.86
N THR A 22 0.93 -11.48 -16.97
CA THR A 22 0.13 -12.72 -17.16
C THR A 22 0.76 -13.96 -16.48
N TYR A 23 1.70 -13.72 -15.57
CA TYR A 23 2.54 -14.75 -14.98
C TYR A 23 1.87 -15.44 -13.81
N THR A 24 1.83 -16.78 -13.80
CA THR A 24 0.98 -17.55 -12.87
C THR A 24 1.56 -17.87 -11.48
N GLY A 25 2.73 -17.31 -11.13
CA GLY A 25 3.34 -17.59 -9.82
C GLY A 25 3.79 -16.34 -9.07
N SER A 26 4.35 -16.55 -7.88
CA SER A 26 4.76 -15.46 -7.00
C SER A 26 5.79 -14.55 -7.67
N THR A 27 5.64 -13.25 -7.46
CA THR A 27 6.58 -12.23 -7.94
C THR A 27 7.33 -11.64 -6.76
N THR A 28 8.66 -11.68 -6.82
CA THR A 28 9.52 -11.03 -5.83
C THR A 28 10.25 -9.86 -6.47
N LEU A 29 10.03 -8.67 -5.91
CA LEU A 29 10.84 -7.49 -6.17
C LEU A 29 12.03 -7.55 -5.23
N ALA A 30 13.24 -7.65 -5.78
CA ALA A 30 14.42 -8.02 -4.99
C ALA A 30 15.44 -6.90 -4.76
N ALA A 31 15.47 -5.89 -5.64
CA ALA A 31 16.34 -4.73 -5.48
C ALA A 31 15.84 -3.57 -6.34
N GLY A 32 16.12 -2.34 -5.89
CA GLY A 32 15.87 -1.12 -6.66
C GLY A 32 14.49 -0.50 -6.44
N THR A 33 14.10 0.38 -7.37
CA THR A 33 12.81 1.06 -7.37
C THR A 33 11.98 0.56 -8.56
N PHE A 34 10.74 0.16 -8.28
CA PHE A 34 9.77 -0.27 -9.27
C PHE A 34 8.61 0.72 -9.29
N ALA A 35 8.42 1.42 -10.38
CA ALA A 35 7.27 2.29 -10.59
C ALA A 35 6.18 1.55 -11.36
N THR A 36 4.91 1.65 -10.95
CA THR A 36 3.80 1.23 -11.82
C THR A 36 3.47 2.36 -12.79
N GLY A 37 3.39 2.05 -14.08
CA GLY A 37 3.06 3.03 -15.11
C GLY A 37 1.56 3.14 -15.44
N ALA A 38 0.72 2.29 -14.85
CA ALA A 38 -0.73 2.30 -15.01
C ALA A 38 -1.43 1.61 -13.82
N ALA A 39 -2.75 1.69 -13.78
CA ALA A 39 -3.57 0.88 -12.88
C ALA A 39 -3.58 -0.60 -13.30
N GLY A 40 -3.74 -1.51 -12.33
CA GLY A 40 -3.88 -2.94 -12.60
C GLY A 40 -2.65 -3.61 -13.21
N ILE A 41 -1.46 -3.04 -12.98
CA ILE A 41 -0.18 -3.59 -13.43
C ILE A 41 0.11 -4.92 -12.72
N PHE A 42 -0.25 -4.99 -11.44
CA PHE A 42 -0.23 -6.26 -10.75
C PHE A 42 -1.52 -7.04 -11.02
N SER A 43 -1.37 -8.27 -11.50
CA SER A 43 -2.52 -9.16 -11.72
C SER A 43 -3.13 -9.58 -10.39
N ARG A 44 -4.46 -9.70 -10.35
CA ARG A 44 -5.24 -10.06 -9.16
C ARG A 44 -4.91 -11.45 -8.63
N ASP A 45 -4.30 -12.32 -9.42
CA ASP A 45 -4.23 -13.76 -9.12
C ASP A 45 -2.99 -14.19 -8.31
N PHE A 46 -2.04 -13.28 -8.01
CA PHE A 46 -0.74 -13.68 -7.44
C PHE A 46 -0.34 -12.95 -6.16
N ALA A 47 0.58 -13.60 -5.42
CA ALA A 47 1.27 -13.04 -4.29
C ALA A 47 2.50 -12.25 -4.74
N PHE A 48 2.65 -11.04 -4.20
CA PHE A 48 3.79 -10.15 -4.41
C PHE A 48 4.61 -10.01 -3.14
N THR A 49 5.92 -10.01 -3.28
CA THR A 49 6.86 -9.75 -2.18
C THR A 49 7.72 -8.55 -2.52
N VAL A 50 7.68 -7.54 -1.66
CA VAL A 50 8.60 -6.40 -1.68
C VAL A 50 9.69 -6.68 -0.65
N GLN A 51 10.91 -6.95 -1.11
CA GLN A 51 12.05 -7.24 -0.22
C GLN A 51 12.57 -5.98 0.50
N PRO A 52 13.38 -6.13 1.56
CA PRO A 52 14.07 -5.01 2.18
C PRO A 52 14.85 -4.17 1.16
N ALA A 53 14.94 -2.86 1.41
CA ALA A 53 15.58 -1.88 0.52
C ALA A 53 14.97 -1.75 -0.90
N VAL A 54 13.80 -2.35 -1.14
CA VAL A 54 13.04 -2.15 -2.38
C VAL A 54 12.02 -1.03 -2.19
N ILE A 55 11.89 -0.18 -3.21
CA ILE A 55 10.81 0.79 -3.33
C ILE A 55 9.84 0.30 -4.38
N LEU A 56 8.58 0.10 -3.99
CA LEU A 56 7.45 0.01 -4.91
C LEU A 56 6.73 1.34 -4.92
N ASP A 57 6.81 2.04 -6.04
CA ASP A 57 6.17 3.31 -6.30
C ASP A 57 4.95 3.12 -7.19
N ARG A 58 3.76 3.41 -6.67
CA ARG A 58 2.52 3.19 -7.42
C ARG A 58 2.13 4.38 -8.31
N GLN A 59 2.83 5.51 -8.21
CA GLN A 59 2.58 6.71 -9.02
C GLN A 59 1.10 7.15 -9.12
N GLY A 60 0.33 6.97 -8.04
CA GLY A 60 -1.10 7.33 -7.97
C GLY A 60 -2.04 6.31 -8.59
N PHE A 61 -1.52 5.17 -9.05
CA PHE A 61 -2.34 4.16 -9.72
C PHE A 61 -2.89 3.10 -8.76
N ASP A 62 -4.16 2.76 -8.98
CA ASP A 62 -4.83 1.66 -8.31
C ASP A 62 -4.21 0.32 -8.67
N GLN A 63 -3.97 -0.49 -7.65
CA GLN A 63 -3.44 -1.83 -7.82
C GLN A 63 -4.32 -2.84 -7.10
N THR A 64 -4.48 -4.02 -7.68
CA THR A 64 -5.20 -5.13 -7.04
C THR A 64 -4.35 -6.39 -7.04
N LEU A 65 -4.25 -7.05 -5.90
CA LEU A 65 -3.37 -8.18 -5.64
C LEU A 65 -4.11 -9.26 -4.85
N THR A 66 -3.82 -10.55 -5.05
CA THR A 66 -4.31 -11.58 -4.09
C THR A 66 -3.61 -11.39 -2.74
N SER A 67 -2.28 -11.24 -2.75
CA SER A 67 -1.54 -11.00 -1.51
C SER A 67 -0.32 -10.11 -1.72
N LEU A 68 0.02 -9.33 -0.70
CA LEU A 68 1.24 -8.54 -0.64
C LEU A 68 2.00 -8.83 0.66
N THR A 69 3.26 -9.23 0.54
CA THR A 69 4.23 -9.24 1.64
C THR A 69 5.14 -8.02 1.53
N ASN A 70 5.08 -7.12 2.51
CA ASN A 70 5.84 -5.88 2.51
C ASN A 70 6.98 -5.89 3.54
N SER A 71 8.22 -5.99 3.08
CA SER A 71 9.44 -5.80 3.90
C SER A 71 10.23 -4.55 3.48
N GLY A 72 9.76 -3.80 2.48
CA GLY A 72 10.43 -2.64 1.91
C GLY A 72 9.59 -1.38 2.06
N LEU A 73 9.67 -0.48 1.09
CA LEU A 73 8.82 0.72 1.01
C LEU A 73 7.78 0.54 -0.09
N VAL A 74 6.50 0.61 0.27
CA VAL A 74 5.40 0.77 -0.69
C VAL A 74 4.90 2.19 -0.57
N ARG A 75 4.97 2.96 -1.66
CA ARG A 75 4.45 4.34 -1.70
C ARG A 75 3.43 4.49 -2.79
N THR A 76 2.41 5.30 -2.55
CA THR A 76 1.39 5.59 -3.54
C THR A 76 1.89 6.58 -4.58
N GLY A 77 2.47 7.71 -4.17
CA GLY A 77 2.83 8.79 -5.08
C GLY A 77 1.60 9.43 -5.73
N GLY A 78 1.68 10.69 -6.16
CA GLY A 78 0.55 11.36 -6.84
C GLY A 78 -0.41 12.10 -5.89
N SER A 79 -1.72 11.92 -6.10
CA SER A 79 -2.81 12.54 -5.32
C SER A 79 -3.41 11.54 -4.33
N ALA A 80 -3.96 12.04 -3.21
CA ALA A 80 -4.51 11.29 -2.08
C ALA A 80 -5.83 10.54 -2.40
N GLU A 81 -5.81 9.62 -3.36
CA GLU A 81 -7.00 8.86 -3.80
C GLU A 81 -6.69 7.42 -4.26
N ALA A 82 -5.43 7.00 -4.26
CA ALA A 82 -5.02 5.74 -4.87
C ALA A 82 -5.27 4.53 -3.94
N LEU A 83 -5.79 3.45 -4.51
CA LEU A 83 -6.22 2.25 -3.78
C LEU A 83 -5.31 1.04 -4.03
N LEU A 84 -4.73 0.50 -2.96
CA LEU A 84 -4.12 -0.83 -2.97
C LEU A 84 -5.14 -1.83 -2.46
N THR A 85 -5.79 -2.57 -3.34
CA THR A 85 -6.72 -3.63 -2.94
C THR A 85 -5.99 -4.95 -2.84
N THR A 86 -6.10 -5.64 -1.70
CA THR A 86 -5.57 -7.00 -1.54
C THR A 86 -6.45 -7.90 -0.71
N THR A 87 -6.41 -9.21 -0.92
CA THR A 87 -7.05 -10.16 0.00
C THR A 87 -6.23 -10.29 1.27
N ASN A 88 -4.92 -10.52 1.15
CA ASN A 88 -4.03 -10.69 2.31
C ASN A 88 -2.83 -9.74 2.27
N TYR A 89 -2.67 -8.93 3.31
CA TYR A 89 -1.51 -8.06 3.50
C TYR A 89 -0.63 -8.61 4.64
N ILE A 90 0.66 -8.76 4.41
CA ILE A 90 1.61 -9.25 5.43
C ILE A 90 2.73 -8.23 5.57
N GLY A 91 2.70 -7.46 6.66
CA GLY A 91 3.79 -6.58 7.04
C GLY A 91 4.96 -7.38 7.63
N ARG A 92 6.17 -7.15 7.14
CA ARG A 92 7.42 -7.72 7.66
C ARG A 92 8.40 -6.62 8.05
N GLY A 93 7.91 -5.63 8.81
CA GLY A 93 8.66 -4.44 9.18
C GLY A 93 8.82 -3.43 8.02
N GLY A 94 8.06 -3.59 6.94
CA GLY A 94 8.04 -2.64 5.82
C GLY A 94 7.35 -1.33 6.18
N THR A 95 7.49 -0.35 5.29
CA THR A 95 6.82 0.94 5.36
C THR A 95 5.76 1.06 4.26
N LEU A 96 4.62 1.64 4.62
CA LEU A 96 3.63 2.15 3.70
C LEU A 96 3.62 3.68 3.80
N ALA A 97 3.91 4.37 2.69
CA ALA A 97 3.86 5.82 2.60
C ALA A 97 2.64 6.23 1.79
N ILE A 98 1.72 6.95 2.44
CA ILE A 98 0.46 7.40 1.86
C ILE A 98 0.34 8.92 1.83
N ASP A 99 -0.39 9.39 0.84
CA ASP A 99 -0.84 10.77 0.73
C ASP A 99 -2.26 10.88 1.28
N THR A 100 -2.46 11.84 2.16
CA THR A 100 -3.76 12.09 2.80
C THR A 100 -4.04 13.58 2.83
N TYR A 101 -5.23 13.99 2.39
CA TYR A 101 -5.73 15.33 2.64
C TYR A 101 -6.17 15.41 4.11
N LEU A 102 -5.28 15.83 5.01
CA LEU A 102 -5.56 15.87 6.45
C LEU A 102 -6.52 17.02 6.78
N ALA A 103 -7.82 16.72 6.77
CA ALA A 103 -8.90 17.62 7.16
C ALA A 103 -9.98 16.86 7.96
N ALA A 104 -11.27 17.04 7.64
CA ALA A 104 -12.38 16.44 8.39
C ALA A 104 -12.55 14.95 8.06
N ASP A 105 -13.57 14.33 8.66
CA ASP A 105 -13.97 12.94 8.37
C ASP A 105 -14.12 12.69 6.87
N ASN A 106 -13.77 11.49 6.41
CA ASN A 106 -13.87 11.06 5.01
C ASN A 106 -13.05 11.90 4.01
N SER A 107 -12.09 12.70 4.46
CA SER A 107 -11.19 13.42 3.57
C SER A 107 -10.48 12.45 2.60
N PRO A 108 -10.13 12.91 1.37
CA PRO A 108 -9.39 12.10 0.41
C PRO A 108 -8.11 11.53 1.02
N SER A 109 -7.91 10.24 0.86
CA SER A 109 -6.70 9.53 1.25
C SER A 109 -6.44 8.39 0.30
N ASP A 110 -5.16 8.12 0.09
CA ASP A 110 -4.73 6.81 -0.35
C ASP A 110 -5.14 5.75 0.68
N LYS A 111 -5.48 4.55 0.20
CA LYS A 111 -5.97 3.47 1.07
C LYS A 111 -5.37 2.12 0.72
N VAL A 112 -5.18 1.31 1.76
CA VAL A 112 -5.11 -0.15 1.60
C VAL A 112 -6.47 -0.74 1.89
N VAL A 113 -7.03 -1.48 0.92
CA VAL A 113 -8.30 -2.17 1.05
C VAL A 113 -8.04 -3.66 1.24
N ILE A 114 -8.36 -4.20 2.41
CA ILE A 114 -8.33 -5.63 2.72
C ILE A 114 -9.68 -6.24 2.37
N ASN A 115 -9.73 -7.04 1.31
CA ASN A 115 -10.96 -7.55 0.73
C ASN A 115 -11.11 -9.06 0.93
N GLY A 116 -11.85 -9.44 1.98
CA GLY A 116 -12.20 -10.83 2.31
C GLY A 116 -11.11 -11.67 2.99
N GLY A 117 -9.92 -11.12 3.23
CA GLY A 117 -8.84 -11.80 3.95
C GLY A 117 -8.37 -11.02 5.17
N ILE A 118 -7.06 -11.01 5.44
CA ILE A 118 -6.51 -10.42 6.65
C ILE A 118 -5.22 -9.62 6.40
N ALA A 119 -5.07 -8.50 7.10
CA ALA A 119 -3.77 -7.86 7.28
C ALA A 119 -3.11 -8.34 8.57
N THR A 120 -1.86 -8.79 8.48
CA THR A 120 -1.08 -9.34 9.61
C THR A 120 0.35 -8.81 9.62
N GLY A 121 1.10 -9.17 10.66
CA GLY A 121 2.51 -8.79 10.80
C GLY A 121 2.64 -7.37 11.32
N THR A 122 3.66 -6.65 10.86
CA THR A 122 3.91 -5.25 11.28
C THR A 122 4.28 -4.37 10.10
N THR A 123 3.69 -3.17 10.06
CA THR A 123 3.91 -2.17 9.02
C THR A 123 3.98 -0.79 9.62
N THR A 124 5.00 -0.03 9.24
CA THR A 124 5.07 1.39 9.58
C THR A 124 4.25 2.19 8.56
N LEU A 125 3.25 2.93 9.01
CA LEU A 125 2.47 3.85 8.19
C LEU A 125 3.06 5.26 8.31
N THR A 126 3.44 5.84 7.18
CA THR A 126 3.86 7.25 7.11
C THR A 126 2.84 8.03 6.29
N VAL A 127 2.42 9.18 6.79
CA VAL A 127 1.36 10.00 6.20
C VAL A 127 1.97 11.32 5.76
N ARG A 128 1.87 11.63 4.47
CA ARG A 128 2.18 12.95 3.93
C ARG A 128 0.88 13.74 3.78
N ASN A 129 0.83 14.92 4.38
CA ASN A 129 -0.29 15.82 4.17
C ASN A 129 -0.30 16.36 2.73
N ALA A 130 -1.31 16.00 1.96
CA ALA A 130 -1.49 16.40 0.57
C ALA A 130 -2.30 17.70 0.44
N GLY A 131 -2.00 18.69 1.27
CA GLY A 131 -2.64 20.02 1.24
C GLY A 131 -3.87 20.18 2.14
N GLY A 132 -4.12 19.25 3.06
CA GLY A 132 -5.19 19.36 4.04
C GLY A 132 -4.94 20.46 5.08
N SER A 133 -5.98 21.22 5.40
CA SER A 133 -5.89 22.38 6.31
C SER A 133 -5.75 22.02 7.79
N GLY A 134 -5.97 20.75 8.18
CA GLY A 134 -6.06 20.34 9.57
C GLY A 134 -7.41 20.70 10.17
N ILE A 135 -8.33 19.74 10.20
CA ILE A 135 -9.65 19.88 10.82
C ILE A 135 -9.91 18.68 11.71
N LEU A 136 -10.58 18.88 12.84
CA LEU A 136 -10.93 17.80 13.75
C LEU A 136 -11.87 16.80 13.05
N THR A 137 -11.53 15.51 13.13
CA THR A 137 -12.42 14.40 12.79
C THR A 137 -13.38 14.13 13.95
N THR A 138 -14.65 13.94 13.66
CA THR A 138 -15.73 13.82 14.65
C THR A 138 -16.51 12.51 14.58
N ALA A 139 -16.24 11.69 13.56
CA ALA A 139 -16.87 10.40 13.34
C ALA A 139 -15.80 9.33 13.08
N ASP A 140 -15.89 8.60 11.97
CA ASP A 140 -14.98 7.51 11.61
C ASP A 140 -13.59 7.98 11.17
N GLY A 141 -13.33 9.29 11.14
CA GLY A 141 -12.05 9.84 10.77
C GLY A 141 -11.73 9.74 9.29
N ILE A 142 -10.42 9.69 8.99
CA ILE A 142 -9.92 9.57 7.63
C ILE A 142 -9.46 8.13 7.42
N TRP A 143 -10.15 7.43 6.52
CA TRP A 143 -9.87 6.03 6.24
C TRP A 143 -8.55 5.90 5.47
N VAL A 144 -7.59 5.21 6.06
CA VAL A 144 -6.27 4.88 5.44
C VAL A 144 -6.10 3.38 5.24
N ILE A 145 -6.71 2.57 6.11
CA ILE A 145 -6.92 1.14 5.92
C ILE A 145 -8.43 0.91 5.91
N GLN A 146 -8.91 0.11 4.96
CA GLN A 146 -10.32 -0.22 4.84
C GLN A 146 -10.47 -1.74 4.73
N THR A 147 -11.42 -2.32 5.44
CA THR A 147 -11.80 -3.72 5.29
C THR A 147 -13.11 -3.84 4.51
N LYS A 148 -13.23 -4.87 3.66
CA LYS A 148 -14.44 -5.18 2.87
C LYS A 148 -14.67 -6.69 2.83
N ASN A 149 -15.91 -7.09 2.59
CA ASN A 149 -16.31 -8.50 2.37
C ASN A 149 -15.80 -9.48 3.44
N GLY A 150 -15.82 -9.08 4.71
CA GLY A 150 -15.30 -9.88 5.83
C GLY A 150 -13.79 -9.78 6.06
N GLY A 151 -13.12 -8.82 5.40
CA GLY A 151 -11.72 -8.52 5.64
C GLY A 151 -11.45 -8.07 7.08
N THR A 152 -10.25 -8.34 7.60
CA THR A 152 -9.85 -7.99 8.97
C THR A 152 -8.41 -7.46 9.03
N THR A 153 -8.05 -6.83 10.15
CA THR A 153 -6.68 -6.42 10.48
C THR A 153 -6.31 -6.99 11.85
N ALA A 154 -5.11 -7.55 11.97
CA ALA A 154 -4.53 -7.88 13.27
C ALA A 154 -4.15 -6.58 14.01
N THR A 155 -4.18 -6.60 15.34
CA THR A 155 -3.93 -5.42 16.20
C THR A 155 -2.62 -4.70 15.88
N GLU A 156 -1.55 -5.43 15.60
CA GLU A 156 -0.21 -4.87 15.35
C GLU A 156 0.10 -4.64 13.86
N ALA A 157 -0.87 -4.87 12.96
CA ALA A 157 -0.65 -4.88 11.51
C ALA A 157 -0.11 -3.55 10.97
N PHE A 158 -0.54 -2.44 11.57
CA PHE A 158 -0.19 -1.08 11.15
C PHE A 158 0.05 -0.19 12.36
N MET A 159 1.13 0.58 12.33
CA MET A 159 1.49 1.55 13.35
C MET A 159 1.94 2.84 12.69
N LEU A 160 1.55 3.99 13.23
CA LEU A 160 2.01 5.27 12.70
C LEU A 160 3.52 5.46 12.98
N GLY A 161 4.29 5.75 11.95
CA GLY A 161 5.75 5.89 11.99
C GLY A 161 6.29 7.27 12.36
N GLY A 162 5.40 8.22 12.70
CA GLY A 162 5.74 9.60 12.99
C GLY A 162 4.48 10.45 13.12
N GLU A 163 4.64 11.77 13.28
CA GLU A 163 3.48 12.67 13.34
C GLU A 163 2.79 12.78 11.98
N ALA A 164 1.48 12.56 11.94
CA ALA A 164 0.62 12.95 10.83
C ALA A 164 0.00 14.31 11.16
N ARG A 165 0.55 15.39 10.59
CA ARG A 165 0.15 16.78 10.94
C ARG A 165 -0.58 17.48 9.79
N GLY A 166 -1.78 17.98 10.08
CA GLY A 166 -2.52 18.91 9.21
C GLY A 166 -2.73 20.22 9.95
N GLY A 167 -2.22 21.34 9.42
CA GLY A 167 -2.26 22.62 10.14
C GLY A 167 -1.69 22.51 11.56
N ALA A 168 -2.49 22.91 12.56
CA ALA A 168 -2.14 22.82 13.97
C ALA A 168 -2.52 21.48 14.65
N LEU A 169 -3.12 20.54 13.91
CA LEU A 169 -3.65 19.28 14.45
C LEU A 169 -2.74 18.10 14.12
N ASP A 170 -2.57 17.24 15.13
CA ASP A 170 -1.93 15.93 15.02
C ASP A 170 -2.99 14.84 14.93
N TYR A 171 -2.85 13.98 13.92
CA TYR A 171 -3.72 12.84 13.67
C TYR A 171 -3.06 11.56 14.20
N ARG A 172 -3.88 10.63 14.70
CA ARG A 172 -3.45 9.34 15.24
C ARG A 172 -4.18 8.21 14.53
N LEU A 173 -3.54 7.05 14.51
CA LEU A 173 -4.11 5.81 13.98
C LEU A 173 -4.85 5.06 15.11
N PHE A 174 -6.01 4.48 14.78
CA PHE A 174 -6.87 3.70 15.68
C PHE A 174 -7.33 2.41 15.00
#